data_AF-A0A1Z4N697-F1
#
_entry.id   AF-A0A1Z4N697-F1
#
_cell.length_a   1.000
_cell.length_b   1.000
_cell.length_c   1.000
_cell.angle_alpha   90.00
_cell.angle_beta   90.00
_cell.angle_gamma   90.00
#
_symmetry.space_group_name_H-M   'P 1'
#
loop_
_entity.id
_entity.type
_entity.pdbx_description
1 polymer ?
#
loop_
_entity_poly.entity_id
_entity_poly.type
_entity_poly.pdbx_seq_one_letter_code
_entity_poly.pdbx_strand_id
1 'polypeptide(L)' 'MNTITINIPDEYLLKLQQKATHLGISVEELVLMGVEELLNQPETSFQDAMNYVLNKNAELYKRLA' A
#
# COMPACT_ATOMS: atom_id res chain seq x y z
N MET A 1 4.59 -10.08 -20.47
CA MET A 1 3.57 -9.05 -20.15
C MET A 1 2.21 -9.69 -20.33
N ASN A 2 1.39 -9.65 -19.29
CA ASN A 2 0.03 -10.18 -19.33
C ASN A 2 -0.93 -9.00 -19.15
N THR A 3 -2.10 -9.08 -19.79
CA THR A 3 -3.13 -8.03 -19.70
C THR A 3 -4.29 -8.55 -18.89
N ILE A 4 -4.79 -7.72 -17.96
CA ILE A 4 -6.00 -7.97 -17.22
C ILE A 4 -7.04 -6.94 -17.68
N THR A 5 -8.18 -7.41 -18.18
CA THR A 5 -9.32 -6.55 -18.52
C THR A 5 -10.33 -6.59 -17.38
N ILE A 6 -10.65 -5.43 -16.82
CA ILE A 6 -11.61 -5.28 -15.73
C ILE A 6 -12.72 -4.32 -16.18
N ASN A 7 -13.95 -4.62 -15.77
CA ASN A 7 -15.06 -3.70 -15.97
C ASN A 7 -15.22 -2.89 -14.68
N ILE A 8 -15.12 -1.56 -14.78
CA ILE A 8 -15.29 -0.65 -13.65
C ILE A 8 -16.38 0.38 -13.98
N PRO A 9 -17.10 0.89 -12.97
CA PRO A 9 -18.04 1.99 -13.18
C PRO A 9 -17.33 3.23 -13.75
N ASP A 10 -18.02 3.96 -14.63
CA ASP A 10 -17.49 5.17 -15.27
C ASP A 10 -17.05 6.22 -14.25
N GLU A 11 -17.76 6.34 -13.12
CA GLU A 11 -17.40 7.25 -12.03
C GLU A 11 -16.01 6.95 -11.44
N TYR A 12 -15.64 5.67 -11.35
CA TYR A 12 -14.34 5.27 -10.82
C TYR A 12 -13.23 5.51 -11.84
N LEU A 13 -13.51 5.28 -13.13
CA LEU A 13 -12.58 5.64 -14.19
C LEU A 13 -12.30 7.14 -14.19
N LEU A 14 -13.33 7.97 -14.03
CA LEU A 14 -13.18 9.43 -13.97
C LEU A 14 -12.29 9.87 -12.78
N LYS A 15 -12.50 9.28 -11.60
CA LYS A 15 -11.69 9.56 -10.40
C LYS A 15 -10.22 9.14 -10.60
N LEU A 16 -9.97 8.01 -11.25
CA LEU A 16 -8.62 7.56 -11.57
C LEU A 16 -7.93 8.49 -12.57
N GLN A 17 -8.64 8.91 -13.63
CA GLN A 17 -8.15 9.88 -14.61
C GLN A 17 -7.77 11.22 -13.97
N GLN A 18 -8.59 11.73 -13.07
CA GLN A 18 -8.30 12.97 -12.34
C GLN A 18 -7.03 12.84 -11.49
N LYS A 19 -6.88 11.73 -10.75
CA LYS A 19 -5.67 11.46 -9.96
C LYS A 19 -4.43 11.31 -10.83
N ALA A 20 -4.51 10.55 -11.92
CA ALA A 20 -3.41 10.34 -12.85
C ALA A 20 -2.97 11.67 -13.49
N THR A 21 -3.93 12.49 -13.91
CA THR A 21 -3.69 13.84 -14.46
C THR A 21 -3.00 14.74 -13.43
N HIS A 22 -3.43 14.72 -12.17
CA HIS A 22 -2.80 15.51 -11.11
C HIS A 22 -1.34 15.10 -10.87
N LEU A 23 -1.04 13.81 -11.01
CA LEU A 23 0.30 13.24 -10.84
C LEU A 23 1.14 13.31 -12.14
N GLY A 24 0.56 13.73 -13.27
CA GLY A 24 1.24 13.83 -14.56
C GLY A 24 1.57 12.48 -15.20
N ILE A 25 0.82 11.43 -14.88
CA ILE A 25 1.04 10.05 -15.34
C ILE A 25 -0.22 9.51 -16.05
N SER A 26 -0.08 8.36 -16.72
CA SER A 26 -1.23 7.64 -17.28
C SER A 26 -2.06 6.92 -16.21
N VAL A 27 -3.31 6.58 -16.55
CA VAL A 27 -4.18 5.81 -15.65
C VAL A 27 -3.64 4.40 -15.45
N GLU A 28 -3.06 3.82 -16.49
CA GLU A 28 -2.42 2.51 -16.48
C GLU A 28 -1.24 2.48 -15.50
N GLU A 29 -0.38 3.50 -15.52
CA GLU A 29 0.72 3.64 -14.56
C GLU A 29 0.21 3.82 -13.13
N LEU A 30 -0.83 4.64 -12.93
CA LEU A 30 -1.45 4.80 -11.61
C LEU A 30 -1.99 3.47 -11.06
N VAL A 31 -2.69 2.71 -11.89
CA VAL A 31 -3.24 1.41 -11.50
C VAL A 31 -2.13 0.40 -11.23
N LEU A 32 -1.08 0.38 -12.06
CA LEU A 32 0.07 -0.50 -11.87
C LEU A 32 0.78 -0.20 -10.54
N MET A 33 1.05 1.07 -10.24
CA MET A 33 1.64 1.47 -8.95
C MET A 33 0.76 1.06 -7.77
N GLY A 34 -0.56 1.18 -7.90
CA GLY A 34 -1.49 0.72 -6.85
C GLY A 34 -1.48 -0.79 -6.65
N VAL A 35 -1.32 -1.57 -7.73
CA VAL A 35 -1.14 -3.03 -7.65
C VAL A 35 0.22 -3.37 -7.03
N GLU A 36 1.29 -2.68 -7.42
CA GLU A 36 2.61 -2.86 -6.84
C GLU A 36 2.63 -2.51 -5.36
N GLU A 37 1.98 -1.42 -4.95
CA GLU A 37 1.82 -1.05 -3.54
C GLU A 37 1.05 -2.14 -2.78
N LEU A 38 -0.04 -2.65 -3.35
CA LEU A 38 -0.83 -3.74 -2.76
C LEU A 38 0.00 -5.03 -2.59
N LEU A 39 0.80 -5.39 -3.59
CA LEU A 39 1.63 -6.61 -3.58
C LEU A 39 2.90 -6.46 -2.74
N ASN A 40 3.46 -5.25 -2.65
CA ASN A 40 4.66 -4.94 -1.89
C ASN A 40 4.35 -4.49 -0.45
N GLN A 41 3.08 -4.34 -0.09
CA GLN A 41 2.69 -4.16 1.30
C GLN A 41 3.19 -5.37 2.10
N PRO A 42 4.04 -5.17 3.12
CA PRO A 42 4.44 -6.28 3.97
C PRO A 42 3.18 -6.78 4.68
N GLU A 43 2.70 -7.96 4.28
CA GLU A 43 1.49 -8.63 4.77
C GLU A 43 1.48 -8.68 6.30
N THR A 44 1.02 -7.63 7.00
CA THR A 44 0.75 -7.61 8.45
C THR A 44 1.96 -7.86 9.40
N SER A 45 3.02 -8.53 8.92
CA SER A 45 4.16 -9.08 9.64
C SER A 45 5.16 -8.01 10.05
N PHE A 46 5.28 -6.92 9.28
CA PHE A 46 6.16 -5.81 9.65
C PHE A 46 5.59 -5.00 10.83
N GLN A 47 4.28 -4.77 10.87
CA GLN A 47 3.64 -4.12 12.02
C GLN A 47 3.68 -5.03 13.26
N ASP A 48 3.44 -6.34 13.10
CA ASP A 48 3.53 -7.30 14.21
C ASP A 48 4.97 -7.45 14.74
N ALA A 49 5.97 -7.51 13.86
CA ALA A 49 7.39 -7.55 14.26
C ALA A 49 7.83 -6.23 14.94
N MET A 50 7.35 -5.09 14.45
CA MET A 50 7.62 -3.79 15.08
C MET A 50 6.96 -3.69 16.46
N ASN A 51 5.70 -4.13 16.61
CA ASN A 51 5.01 -4.21 17.89
C ASN A 51 5.70 -5.18 18.85
N TYR A 52 6.21 -6.32 18.36
CA TYR A 52 6.97 -7.28 19.17
C TYR A 52 8.28 -6.68 19.70
N VAL A 53 9.06 -5.99 18.86
CA VAL A 53 10.31 -5.33 19.26
C VAL A 53 10.06 -4.17 20.23
N LEU A 54 9.04 -3.34 19.98
CA LEU A 54 8.68 -2.24 20.89
C LEU A 54 8.21 -2.76 22.26
N ASN A 55 7.37 -3.80 22.30
CA ASN A 55 6.92 -4.42 23.55
C ASN A 55 8.09 -5.06 24.32
N LYS A 56 9.01 -5.77 23.64
CA LYS A 56 10.18 -6.36 24.29
C LYS A 56 11.12 -5.32 24.87
N ASN A 57 11.34 -4.21 24.18
CA ASN A 57 12.17 -3.12 24.69
C ASN A 57 11.52 -2.43 25.89
N ALA A 58 10.20 -2.18 25.85
CA ALA A 58 9.47 -1.63 26.99
C ALA A 58 9.52 -2.54 28.23
N GLU A 59 9.47 -3.86 28.03
CA GLU A 59 9.60 -4.84 29.12
C GLU A 59 11.01 -4.86 29.74
N LEU A 60 12.05 -4.68 28.91
CA LEU A 60 13.44 -4.58 29.38
C LEU A 60 13.67 -3.29 30.18
N TYR A 61 13.18 -2.14 29.69
CA TYR A 61 13.28 -0.88 30.42
C TYR A 61 12.56 -0.90 31.78
N LYS A 62 11.46 -1.66 31.91
CA LYS A 62 10.78 -1.87 33.21
C LYS A 62 11.56 -2.70 34.22
N ARG A 63 12.50 -3.55 33.78
CA ARG A 63 13.31 -4.42 34.67
C ARG A 63 14.63 -3.79 35.10
N LEU A 64 14.98 -2.65 34.51
CA LEU A 64 16.19 -1.88 34.81
C LEU A 64 15.90 -0.66 35.71
N ALA A 65 14.67 -0.49 36.18
CA ALA A 65 14.24 0.55 37.12
C ALA A 65 13.98 -0.03 38.52
#